data_AF-A0A2V9TIF5-F1
#
_entry.id   AF-A0A2V9TIF5-F1
#
_cell.length_a   1.000
_cell.length_b   1.000
_cell.length_c   1.000
_cell.angle_alpha   90.00
_cell.angle_beta   90.00
_cell.angle_gamma   90.00
#
_symmetry.space_group_name_H-M   'P 1'
#
loop_
_entity.id
_entity.type
_entity.pdbx_description
1 polymer ?
#
loop_
_entity_poly.entity_id
_entity_poly.type
_entity_poly.pdbx_seq_one_letter_code
_entity_poly.pdbx_strand_id
1 'polypeptide(L)' 'MSQQGWIAEHRGADRRERLLRLAKAGRDQFNRALPHWEKAQALLGRQLGDKRWRDLLTLSNEVTSLATKKGDLS' A
#
# COMPACT_ATOMS: atom_id res chain seq x y z
N MET A 1 -2.14 10.76 -8.06
CA MET A 1 -1.66 10.93 -6.67
C MET A 1 -1.09 12.33 -6.39
N SER A 2 0.03 12.76 -7.00
CA SER A 2 0.52 14.15 -6.81
C SER A 2 -0.36 15.19 -7.51
N GLN A 3 -0.82 14.91 -8.73
CA GLN A 3 -1.69 15.80 -9.52
C GLN A 3 -3.09 16.03 -8.89
N GLN A 4 -3.52 15.16 -7.98
CA GLN A 4 -4.77 15.31 -7.24
C GLN A 4 -4.58 16.03 -5.89
N GLY A 5 -3.35 16.46 -5.58
CA GLY A 5 -3.03 17.12 -4.31
C GLY A 5 -3.06 16.19 -3.09
N TRP A 6 -3.04 14.87 -3.27
CA TRP A 6 -3.09 13.90 -2.17
C TRP A 6 -1.71 13.63 -1.55
N ILE A 7 -0.64 13.84 -2.33
CA ILE A 7 0.74 13.66 -1.89
C ILE A 7 1.44 15.00 -1.90
N ALA A 8 1.98 15.38 -0.75
CA ALA A 8 2.92 16.48 -0.60
C ALA A 8 4.35 15.95 -0.73
N GLU A 9 5.20 16.72 -1.39
CA GLU A 9 6.61 16.38 -1.63
C GLU A 9 7.51 17.47 -1.06
N HIS A 10 8.56 17.06 -0.36
CA HIS A 10 9.60 17.93 0.14
C HIS A 10 10.98 17.40 -0.29
N ARG A 11 11.96 18.28 -0.47
CA ARG A 11 13.34 17.86 -0.73
C ARG A 11 13.98 17.34 0.55
N GLY A 12 14.74 16.25 0.42
CA GLY A 12 15.59 15.75 1.49
C GLY A 12 16.89 16.55 1.63
N ALA A 13 17.79 16.08 2.48
CA ALA A 13 19.10 16.70 2.67
C ALA A 13 19.95 16.56 1.39
N ASP A 14 19.83 15.42 0.70
CA ASP A 14 20.29 15.26 -0.66
C ASP A 14 19.22 15.77 -1.64
N ARG A 15 19.64 16.51 -2.67
CA ARG A 15 18.75 17.03 -3.73
C ARG A 15 18.04 15.91 -4.50
N ARG A 16 18.59 14.70 -4.51
CA ARG A 16 18.02 13.49 -5.13
C ARG A 16 16.92 12.86 -4.27
N GLU A 17 16.88 13.16 -2.98
CA GLU A 17 15.84 12.65 -2.10
C GLU A 17 14.53 13.42 -2.28
N ARG A 18 13.43 12.66 -2.36
CA ARG A 18 12.06 13.17 -2.36
C ARG A 18 11.33 12.58 -1.16
N LEU A 19 11.05 13.43 -0.18
CA LEU A 19 10.28 13.06 1.02
C LEU A 19 8.79 13.21 0.72
N LEU A 20 8.10 12.08 0.60
CA LEU A 20 6.67 12.04 0.31
C LEU A 20 5.85 11.92 1.59
N ARG A 21 4.76 12.68 1.69
CA ARG A 21 3.80 12.61 2.79
C ARG A 21 2.38 12.73 2.25
N LEU A 22 1.40 12.16 2.96
CA LEU A 22 0.00 12.49 2.67
C LEU A 22 -0.24 13.97 2.98
N ALA A 23 -0.71 14.71 1.96
CA ALA A 23 -1.27 16.03 2.16
C ALA A 23 -2.62 15.94 2.88
N LYS A 24 -3.19 17.07 3.31
CA LYS A 24 -4.50 17.10 3.99
C LYS A 24 -5.58 16.37 3.19
N ALA A 25 -5.74 16.71 1.91
CA ALA A 25 -6.71 16.05 1.03
C ALA A 25 -6.46 14.54 0.87
N GLY A 26 -5.19 14.12 0.85
CA GLY A 26 -4.83 12.71 0.80
C GLY A 26 -5.16 11.97 2.09
N ARG A 27 -4.98 12.61 3.25
CA ARG A 27 -5.36 12.07 4.55
C ARG A 27 -6.87 11.94 4.69
N ASP A 28 -7.62 12.93 4.22
CA ASP A 28 -9.08 12.87 4.20
C ASP A 28 -9.56 11.72 3.30
N GLN A 29 -8.95 11.55 2.11
CA GLN A 29 -9.28 10.43 1.23
C GLN A 29 -8.90 9.08 1.83
N PHE A 30 -7.73 8.97 2.46
CA PHE A 30 -7.29 7.76 3.15
C PHE A 30 -8.27 7.38 4.26
N ASN A 31 -8.65 8.33 5.11
CA ASN A 31 -9.60 8.10 6.20
C ASN A 31 -10.99 7.69 5.69
N ARG A 32 -11.41 8.19 4.52
CA ARG A 32 -12.67 7.76 3.89
C ARG A 32 -12.58 6.33 3.35
N ALA A 33 -11.44 5.96 2.76
CA ALA A 33 -11.25 4.64 2.15
C ALA A 33 -10.97 3.53 3.17
N LEU A 34 -10.26 3.84 4.26
CA LEU A 34 -9.76 2.86 5.22
C LEU A 34 -10.86 1.94 5.79
N PRO A 35 -12.01 2.43 6.28
CA PRO A 35 -13.05 1.55 6.84
C PRO A 35 -13.63 0.58 5.81
N HIS A 36 -13.72 1.01 4.54
CA HIS A 36 -14.24 0.17 3.46
C HIS A 36 -13.25 -0.95 3.11
N TRP A 37 -11.96 -0.62 3.13
CA TRP A 37 -10.88 -1.57 2.91
C TRP A 37 -10.81 -2.61 4.04
N GLU A 38 -10.84 -2.17 5.29
CA GLU A 38 -10.86 -3.04 6.46
C GLU A 38 -12.07 -3.99 6.43
N LYS A 39 -13.26 -3.48 6.06
CA LYS A 39 -14.46 -4.30 5.89
C LYS A 39 -14.28 -5.38 4.80
N ALA A 40 -13.66 -5.04 3.68
CA ALA A 40 -13.39 -5.99 2.61
C ALA A 40 -12.44 -7.10 3.10
N GLN A 41 -11.35 -6.74 3.79
CA GLN A 41 -10.41 -7.70 4.36
C GLN A 41 -11.08 -8.60 5.42
N ALA A 42 -11.93 -8.02 6.28
CA ALA A 42 -12.66 -8.78 7.29
C ALA A 42 -13.66 -9.77 6.67
N LEU A 43 -14.35 -9.38 5.60
CA LEU A 43 -15.26 -10.27 4.87
C LEU A 43 -14.50 -11.46 4.28
N LEU A 44 -13.38 -11.21 3.61
CA LEU A 44 -12.54 -12.26 3.03
C LEU A 44 -11.97 -13.18 4.11
N GLY A 45 -11.47 -12.62 5.21
CA GLY A 45 -10.99 -13.39 6.36
C GLY A 45 -12.07 -14.30 6.95
N ARG A 46 -13.29 -13.80 7.11
CA ARG A 46 -14.44 -14.60 7.61
C ARG A 46 -14.83 -15.72 6.66
N GLN A 47 -14.85 -15.48 5.35
CA GLN A 47 -15.27 -16.48 4.37
C GLN A 47 -14.21 -17.57 4.15
N LEU A 48 -12.93 -17.19 4.14
CA LEU A 48 -11.83 -18.14 3.93
C LEU A 48 -11.39 -18.85 5.21
N GLY A 49 -11.65 -18.23 6.36
CA GLY A 49 -11.10 -18.62 7.65
C GLY A 49 -9.64 -18.19 7.79
N ASP A 50 -9.26 -17.96 9.04
CA ASP A 50 -7.96 -17.41 9.46
C ASP A 50 -6.73 -18.06 8.82
N LYS A 51 -6.71 -19.39 8.73
CA LYS A 51 -5.57 -20.12 8.16
C LYS A 51 -5.40 -19.81 6.67
N ARG A 52 -6.45 -20.02 5.88
CA ARG A 52 -6.39 -19.83 4.42
C ARG A 52 -6.18 -18.35 4.06
N TRP A 53 -6.74 -17.44 4.86
CA TRP A 53 -6.50 -16.01 4.70
C TRP A 53 -5.03 -15.62 4.91
N ARG A 54 -4.40 -16.14 5.97
CA ARG A 54 -2.95 -15.94 6.19
C ARG A 54 -2.10 -16.57 5.09
N ASP A 55 -2.41 -17.80 4.71
CA ASP A 55 -1.68 -18.50 3.64
C ASP A 55 -1.74 -17.70 2.32
N LEU A 56 -2.89 -17.12 1.99
CA LEU A 56 -3.06 -16.24 0.83
C LEU A 56 -2.17 -15.00 0.89
N LEU A 57 -2.15 -14.29 2.04
CA LEU A 57 -1.33 -13.09 2.21
C LEU A 57 0.17 -13.42 2.13
N THR A 58 0.59 -14.54 2.72
CA THR A 58 1.97 -15.02 2.63
C THR A 58 2.37 -15.29 1.18
N LEU A 59 1.56 -16.06 0.45
CA LEU A 59 1.83 -16.38 -0.95
C LEU A 59 1.88 -15.13 -1.83
N SER A 60 0.98 -14.16 -1.60
CA SER A 60 0.98 -12.88 -2.32
C SER A 60 2.29 -12.10 -2.12
N ASN A 61 2.83 -12.11 -0.90
CA ASN A 61 4.12 -11.48 -0.60
C ASN A 61 5.29 -12.21 -1.27
N GLU A 62 5.28 -13.55 -1.25
CA GLU A 62 6.30 -14.37 -1.93
C GLU A 62 6.33 -14.10 -3.43
N VAL A 63 5.16 -14.10 -4.10
CA VAL A 63 5.04 -13.81 -5.53
C VAL A 63 5.55 -12.40 -5.84
N THR A 64 5.20 -11.42 -5.01
CA THR A 64 5.66 -10.03 -5.20
C THR A 64 7.18 -9.94 -5.08
N SER A 65 7.77 -10.57 -4.07
CA SER A 65 9.22 -10.61 -3.85
C SER A 65 9.97 -11.23 -5.02
N LEU A 66 9.45 -12.34 -5.58
CA LEU A 66 10.03 -12.97 -6.76
C LEU A 66 9.95 -12.09 -8.01
N ALA A 67 8.83 -11.39 -8.20
CA ALA A 67 8.64 -10.48 -9.32
C ALA A 67 9.57 -9.25 -9.25
N THR A 68 9.75 -8.66 -8.06
CA THR A 68 10.61 -7.49 -7.87
C THR A 68 12.10 -7.84 -7.92
N LYS A 69 12.52 -9.00 -7.41
CA LYS A 69 13.92 -9.47 -7.53
C LYS A 69 14.40 -9.62 -8.97
N LYS A 70 13.48 -9.94 -9.88
CA LYS A 70 13.80 -10.08 -11.31
C LYS A 70 13.93 -8.73 -12.02
N GLY A 71 13.29 -7.69 -11.50
CA GLY A 71 13.40 -6.31 -12.00
C GLY A 71 14.73 -5.63 -11.68
N ASP A 72 15.45 -6.09 -10.64
CA ASP A 72 16.78 -5.57 -10.27
C ASP A 72 17.94 -6.27 -11.03
N LEU A 73 17.66 -7.31 -11.81
CA LEU A 73 18.64 -8.09 -12.59
C LEU A 73 18.53 -7.89 -14.10
N SER A 74 17.72 -6.94 -14.56
CA SER A 74 17.58 -6.54 -15.97
C SER A 74 18.07 -5.10 -16.15
#